data_AF-A0A2M8PKJ4-F1
#
_entry.id   AF-A0A2M8PKJ4-F1
#
_cell.length_a   1.000
_cell.length_b   1.000
_cell.length_c   1.000
_cell.angle_alpha   90.00
_cell.angle_beta   90.00
_cell.angle_gamma   90.00
#
_symmetry.space_group_name_H-M   'P 1'
#
loop_
_entity.id
_entity.type
_entity.pdbx_description
1 polymer ?
#
loop_
_entity_poly.entity_id
_entity_poly.type
_entity_poly.pdbx_seq_one_letter_code
_entity_poly.pdbx_strand_id
1 'polypeptide(L)'
;MDNFPEFDPENEEMEVEVIEHPQPTTDRSAARRIALQILYELDSTKHPIGQVLDAHVQSRPILTSKIIRYARNLVFGVDEHRILLDELIQKYAPERPLMDLAIIDRNILRLALYEIFARPH
;
A
#
# COMPACT_ATOMS: atom_id res chain seq x y z
N MET A 1 33.99 13.03 1.12
CA MET A 1 34.41 11.64 1.36
C MET A 1 33.34 11.06 2.25
N ASP A 2 32.52 10.22 1.65
CA ASP A 2 31.29 9.71 2.23
C ASP A 2 31.60 8.82 3.44
N ASN A 3 30.99 9.15 4.58
CA ASN A 3 31.04 8.33 5.78
C ASN A 3 30.02 7.19 5.62
N PHE A 4 30.36 6.20 4.78
CA PHE A 4 29.63 4.94 4.79
C PHE A 4 30.04 4.16 6.05
N PRO A 5 29.09 3.58 6.80
CA PRO A 5 29.42 2.77 7.96
C PRO A 5 30.30 1.59 7.54
N GLU A 6 31.41 1.40 8.24
CA GLU A 6 32.33 0.29 8.03
C GLU A 6 31.63 -0.99 8.49
N PHE A 7 31.42 -1.94 7.57
CA PHE A 7 30.77 -3.21 7.87
C PHE A 7 31.75 -4.09 8.64
N ASP A 8 31.61 -4.13 9.97
CA ASP A 8 32.34 -5.03 10.84
C ASP A 8 31.54 -6.33 11.02
N PRO A 9 31.97 -7.46 10.41
CA PRO A 9 31.25 -8.73 10.50
C PRO A 9 31.30 -9.37 11.89
N GLU A 10 32.08 -8.84 12.84
CA GLU A 10 32.17 -9.31 14.22
C GLU A 10 31.23 -8.55 15.18
N ASN A 11 30.62 -7.44 14.74
CA ASN A 11 29.65 -6.68 15.51
C ASN A 11 28.24 -7.28 15.31
N GLU A 12 27.76 -8.09 16.27
CA GLU A 12 26.43 -8.72 16.23
C GLU A 12 25.27 -7.73 16.41
N GLU A 13 25.54 -6.49 16.82
CA GLU A 13 24.53 -5.44 17.03
C GLU A 13 24.49 -4.48 15.82
N MET A 14 23.67 -4.82 14.82
CA MET A 14 23.18 -3.79 13.89
C MET A 14 22.32 -2.80 14.67
N GLU A 15 22.81 -1.59 14.90
CA GLU A 15 21.97 -0.45 15.28
C GLU A 15 21.01 -0.13 14.13
N VAL A 16 19.94 -0.90 14.02
CA VAL A 16 18.83 -0.57 13.13
C VAL A 16 18.08 0.57 13.79
N GLU A 17 18.26 1.79 13.28
CA GLU A 17 17.42 2.92 13.68
C GLU A 17 15.95 2.54 13.40
N VAL A 18 15.20 2.26 14.46
CA VAL A 18 13.77 1.95 14.35
C VAL A 18 13.07 3.25 14.01
N ILE A 19 12.80 3.47 12.72
CA ILE A 19 12.01 4.61 12.27
C ILE A 19 10.58 4.43 12.80
N GLU A 20 10.24 5.13 13.88
CA GLU A 20 8.88 5.12 14.41
C GLU A 20 7.93 5.79 13.41
N HIS A 21 7.03 4.99 12.84
CA HIS A 21 5.97 5.51 12.00
C HIS A 21 4.80 6.01 12.85
N PRO A 22 4.32 7.26 12.66
CA PRO A 22 3.22 7.79 13.43
C PRO A 22 1.97 6.93 13.24
N GLN A 23 1.23 6.70 14.33
CA GLN A 23 0.00 5.92 14.30
C GLN A 23 -1.06 6.61 13.41
N PRO A 24 -1.90 5.84 12.70
CA PRO A 24 -2.95 6.43 11.90
C PRO A 24 -3.92 7.24 12.77
N THR A 25 -4.19 8.47 12.36
CA THR A 25 -4.99 9.43 13.13
C THR A 25 -6.50 9.19 13.06
N THR A 26 -6.98 8.38 12.11
CA THR A 26 -8.40 8.05 11.94
C THR A 26 -8.59 6.61 11.45
N ASP A 27 -9.79 6.05 11.63
CA ASP A 27 -10.19 4.76 11.05
C ASP A 27 -9.96 4.71 9.53
N ARG A 28 -10.19 5.83 8.83
CA ARG A 28 -10.00 5.91 7.37
C ARG A 28 -8.53 5.89 7.00
N SER A 29 -7.70 6.63 7.73
CA SER A 29 -6.25 6.63 7.54
C SER A 29 -5.66 5.24 7.82
N ALA A 30 -6.14 4.56 8.87
CA ALA A 30 -5.72 3.19 9.20
C ALA A 30 -6.09 2.21 8.08
N ALA A 31 -7.34 2.25 7.62
CA ALA A 31 -7.83 1.39 6.55
C ALA A 31 -7.08 1.60 5.22
N ARG A 32 -6.78 2.85 4.85
CA ARG A 32 -5.97 3.15 3.65
C ARG A 32 -4.57 2.57 3.74
N ARG A 33 -3.93 2.66 4.91
CA ARG A 33 -2.60 2.10 5.14
C ARG A 33 -2.60 0.58 4.94
N ILE A 34 -3.61 -0.10 5.48
CA ILE A 34 -3.77 -1.54 5.30
C ILE A 34 -4.06 -1.89 3.84
N ALA A 35 -4.96 -1.14 3.19
CA ALA A 35 -5.29 -1.35 1.79
C ALA A 35 -4.05 -1.21 0.89
N LEU A 36 -3.20 -0.20 1.12
CA LEU A 36 -1.94 -0.03 0.39
C LEU A 36 -0.98 -1.21 0.58
N GLN A 37 -0.85 -1.73 1.80
CA GLN A 37 -0.01 -2.91 2.06
C GLN A 37 -0.53 -4.14 1.30
N ILE A 38 -1.84 -4.37 1.31
CA ILE A 38 -2.48 -5.48 0.57
C ILE A 38 -2.28 -5.30 -0.93
N LEU A 39 -2.58 -4.11 -1.49
CA LEU A 39 -2.42 -3.83 -2.92
C LEU A 39 -0.97 -3.98 -3.38
N TYR A 40 -0.01 -3.59 -2.54
CA TYR A 40 1.41 -3.81 -2.81
C TYR A 40 1.74 -5.30 -2.91
N GLU A 41 1.25 -6.13 -1.98
CA GLU A 41 1.46 -7.58 -2.05
C GLU A 41 0.82 -8.18 -3.30
N LEU A 42 -0.40 -7.78 -3.65
CA LEU A 42 -1.09 -8.26 -4.85
C LEU A 42 -0.34 -7.92 -6.15
N ASP A 43 0.32 -6.77 -6.19
CA ASP A 43 1.08 -6.34 -7.35
C ASP A 43 2.50 -6.89 -7.41
N SER A 44 3.07 -7.29 -6.27
CA SER A 44 4.41 -7.87 -6.18
C SER A 44 4.41 -9.40 -6.23
N THR A 45 3.25 -10.02 -6.03
CA THR A 45 3.08 -11.48 -5.98
C THR A 45 1.98 -11.96 -6.93
N LYS A 46 1.69 -13.27 -6.90
CA LYS A 46 0.51 -13.86 -7.57
C LYS A 46 -0.49 -14.43 -6.56
N HIS A 47 -0.45 -13.96 -5.32
CA HIS A 47 -1.32 -14.46 -4.27
C HIS A 47 -2.79 -14.07 -4.54
N PRO A 48 -3.76 -14.97 -4.27
CA PRO A 48 -5.17 -14.63 -4.40
C PRO A 48 -5.60 -13.54 -3.42
N ILE A 49 -6.36 -12.55 -3.91
CA ILE A 49 -6.82 -11.38 -3.14
C ILE A 49 -7.47 -11.72 -1.80
N GLY A 50 -8.31 -12.75 -1.76
CA GLY A 50 -8.96 -13.21 -0.53
C GLY A 50 -7.95 -13.69 0.52
N GLN A 51 -6.91 -14.41 0.10
CA GLN A 51 -5.89 -14.94 1.00
C GLN A 51 -5.02 -13.82 1.58
N VAL A 52 -4.58 -12.88 0.75
CA VAL A 52 -3.81 -11.71 1.20
C VAL A 52 -4.63 -10.88 2.18
N LEU A 53 -5.89 -10.59 1.85
CA LEU A 53 -6.77 -9.81 2.71
C LEU A 53 -6.97 -10.48 4.07
N ASP A 54 -7.29 -11.78 4.08
CA ASP A 54 -7.51 -12.52 5.32
C ASP A 54 -6.23 -12.59 6.17
N ALA A 55 -5.07 -12.84 5.56
CA ALA A 55 -3.79 -12.83 6.26
C ALA A 55 -3.49 -11.46 6.89
N HIS A 56 -3.74 -10.37 6.16
CA HIS A 56 -3.54 -9.02 6.69
C HIS A 56 -4.50 -8.66 7.83
N VAL A 57 -5.75 -9.14 7.78
CA VAL A 57 -6.73 -8.91 8.85
C VAL A 57 -6.37 -9.75 10.08
N GLN A 58 -6.04 -11.04 9.91
CA GLN A 58 -5.73 -11.96 11.01
C GLN A 58 -4.46 -11.59 11.77
N SER A 59 -3.44 -11.09 11.06
CA SER A 59 -2.19 -10.60 11.67
C SER A 59 -2.35 -9.32 12.51
N ARG A 60 -3.54 -8.70 12.52
CA ARG A 60 -3.80 -7.42 13.20
C ARG A 60 -5.05 -7.51 14.08
N PRO A 61 -4.97 -8.16 15.25
CA PRO A 61 -6.13 -8.47 16.08
C PRO A 61 -6.86 -7.25 16.67
N ILE A 62 -6.22 -6.07 16.65
CA ILE A 62 -6.76 -4.82 17.24
C ILE A 62 -7.64 -4.03 16.24
N LEU A 63 -7.79 -4.50 14.99
CA LEU A 63 -8.58 -3.79 13.98
C LEU A 63 -10.08 -3.86 14.26
N THR A 64 -10.73 -2.70 14.23
CA THR A 64 -12.20 -2.64 14.33
C THR A 64 -12.85 -3.14 13.04
N SER A 65 -14.08 -3.67 13.16
CA SER A 65 -14.88 -4.12 12.01
C SER A 65 -15.10 -3.02 10.96
N LYS A 66 -15.15 -1.75 11.38
CA LYS A 66 -15.28 -0.59 10.51
C LYS A 66 -14.02 -0.37 9.66
N ILE A 67 -12.84 -0.49 10.26
CA ILE A 67 -11.56 -0.40 9.54
C ILE A 67 -11.44 -1.55 8.54
N ILE A 68 -11.72 -2.78 8.97
CA ILE A 68 -11.65 -3.98 8.11
C ILE A 68 -12.59 -3.83 6.90
N ARG A 69 -13.86 -3.46 7.14
CA ARG A 69 -14.84 -3.25 6.07
C ARG A 69 -14.38 -2.17 5.09
N TYR A 70 -13.82 -1.06 5.60
CA TYR A 70 -13.37 0.01 4.72
C TYR A 70 -12.14 -0.38 3.91
N ALA A 71 -11.15 -1.03 4.51
CA ALA A 71 -9.98 -1.55 3.80
C ALA A 71 -10.38 -2.56 2.73
N ARG A 72 -11.30 -3.47 3.05
CA ARG A 72 -11.86 -4.43 2.09
C ARG A 72 -12.51 -3.74 0.89
N ASN A 73 -13.34 -2.74 1.12
CA ASN A 73 -13.97 -1.99 0.04
C ASN A 73 -12.94 -1.30 -0.86
N LEU A 74 -11.89 -0.71 -0.27
CA LEU A 74 -10.81 -0.08 -1.02
C LEU A 74 -10.05 -1.10 -1.89
N VAL A 75 -9.65 -2.22 -1.29
CA VAL A 75 -8.88 -3.26 -1.98
C VAL A 75 -9.66 -3.86 -3.15
N PHE A 76 -10.89 -4.33 -2.91
CA PHE A 76 -11.69 -4.90 -3.98
C PHE A 76 -12.08 -3.87 -5.04
N GLY A 77 -12.40 -2.65 -4.63
CA GLY A 77 -12.75 -1.59 -5.56
C GLY A 77 -11.61 -1.21 -6.49
N VAL A 78 -10.39 -1.09 -5.96
CA VAL A 78 -9.19 -0.84 -6.77
C VAL A 78 -8.90 -2.02 -7.70
N ASP A 79 -9.00 -3.27 -7.21
CA ASP A 79 -8.75 -4.46 -8.02
C ASP A 79 -9.76 -4.60 -9.18
N GLU A 80 -11.05 -4.41 -8.89
CA GLU A 80 -12.13 -4.46 -9.88
C GLU A 80 -11.97 -3.39 -10.98
N HIS A 81 -11.48 -2.20 -10.63
CA HIS A 81 -11.33 -1.07 -11.55
C HIS A 81 -9.89 -0.90 -12.05
N ARG A 82 -9.00 -1.86 -11.79
CA ARG A 82 -7.56 -1.72 -12.00
C ARG A 82 -7.18 -1.23 -13.40
N ILE A 83 -7.77 -1.84 -14.44
CA ILE A 83 -7.47 -1.50 -15.84
C ILE A 83 -7.87 -0.04 -16.13
N LEU A 84 -9.08 0.36 -15.72
CA LEU A 84 -9.56 1.73 -15.90
C LEU A 84 -8.68 2.75 -15.14
N LEU A 85 -8.29 2.42 -13.91
CA LEU A 85 -7.42 3.27 -13.09
C LEU A 85 -6.04 3.42 -13.75
N ASP A 86 -5.48 2.34 -14.28
CA ASP A 86 -4.20 2.32 -15.00
C ASP A 86 -4.25 3.18 -16.26
N GLU A 87 -5.32 3.08 -17.05
CA GLU A 87 -5.55 3.92 -18.22
C GLU A 87 -5.64 5.41 -17.86
N LEU A 88 -6.34 5.73 -16.77
CA LEU A 88 -6.44 7.11 -16.28
C LEU A 88 -5.08 7.64 -15.82
N ILE A 89 -4.30 6.86 -15.06
CA ILE A 89 -2.95 7.26 -14.65
C ILE A 89 -2.09 7.53 -15.89
N GLN A 90 -2.09 6.63 -16.87
CA GLN A 90 -1.29 6.77 -18.08
C GLN A 90 -1.72 7.98 -18.92
N LYS A 91 -3.03 8.27 -18.98
CA LYS A 91 -3.58 9.44 -19.67
C LYS A 91 -3.09 10.77 -19.09
N TYR A 92 -2.97 10.86 -17.76
CA TYR A 92 -2.55 12.09 -17.08
C TYR A 92 -1.03 12.17 -16.86
N ALA A 93 -0.29 11.07 -17.02
CA ALA A 93 1.17 11.02 -16.95
C ALA A 93 1.78 10.41 -18.24
N PRO A 94 1.60 11.03 -19.43
CA PRO A 94 2.00 10.45 -20.70
C PRO A 94 3.52 10.25 -20.84
N GLU A 95 4.33 11.07 -20.17
CA GLU A 95 5.81 11.00 -20.22
C GLU A 95 6.41 9.94 -19.29
N ARG A 96 5.60 9.32 -18.43
CA ARG A 96 6.01 8.26 -17.49
C ARG A 96 5.19 7.01 -17.75
N PRO A 97 5.77 5.95 -18.35
CA PRO A 97 5.12 4.66 -18.44
C PRO A 97 4.70 4.17 -17.05
N LEU A 98 3.48 3.66 -16.93
CA LEU A 98 2.96 3.11 -15.67
C LEU A 98 3.88 2.01 -15.08
N MET A 99 4.57 1.25 -15.93
CA MET A 99 5.50 0.20 -15.52
C MET A 99 6.77 0.75 -14.85
N ASP A 100 7.13 2.01 -15.11
CA ASP A 100 8.33 2.65 -14.56
C ASP A 100 8.06 3.29 -13.18
N LEU A 101 6.81 3.33 -12.75
CA LEU A 101 6.45 3.75 -11.40
C LEU A 101 6.80 2.64 -10.40
N ALA A 102 7.33 3.02 -9.25
CA ALA A 102 7.46 2.10 -8.13
C ALA A 102 6.07 1.50 -7.80
N ILE A 103 6.04 0.22 -7.45
CA ILE A 103 4.77 -0.49 -7.15
C ILE A 103 3.96 0.27 -6.09
N ILE A 104 4.63 0.83 -5.09
CA ILE A 104 3.99 1.62 -4.04
C ILE A 104 3.34 2.90 -4.59
N ASP A 105 4.04 3.66 -5.43
CA ASP A 105 3.54 4.91 -6.00
C ASP A 105 2.35 4.64 -6.93
N ARG A 106 2.44 3.60 -7.76
CA ARG A 106 1.34 3.16 -8.62
C ARG A 106 0.08 2.82 -7.80
N ASN A 107 0.25 2.09 -6.70
CA ASN A 107 -0.87 1.74 -5.83
C ASN A 107 -1.45 2.93 -5.05
N ILE A 108 -0.62 3.92 -4.69
CA ILE A 108 -1.09 5.19 -4.11
C ILE A 108 -1.98 5.93 -5.13
N LEU A 109 -1.56 6.03 -6.39
CA LEU A 109 -2.32 6.69 -7.43
C LEU A 109 -3.66 5.98 -7.71
N ARG A 110 -3.64 4.65 -7.84
CA ARG A 110 -4.86 3.85 -8.02
C ARG A 110 -5.85 4.05 -6.89
N LEU A 111 -5.36 3.98 -5.65
CA LEU A 111 -6.20 4.15 -4.46
C LEU A 111 -6.82 5.55 -4.40
N ALA A 112 -6.03 6.59 -4.67
CA ALA A 112 -6.49 7.98 -4.68
C ALA A 112 -7.56 8.21 -5.75
N LEU A 113 -7.33 7.75 -6.97
CA LEU A 113 -8.30 7.84 -8.07
C LEU A 113 -9.59 7.09 -7.75
N TYR A 114 -9.48 5.85 -7.25
CA TYR A 114 -10.64 5.07 -6.84
C TYR A 114 -11.49 5.80 -5.80
N GLU A 115 -10.86 6.38 -4.76
CA GLU A 115 -11.61 7.12 -3.74
C GLU A 115 -12.28 8.38 -4.29
N ILE A 116 -11.63 9.13 -5.18
CA ILE A 116 -12.20 10.34 -5.80
C ILE A 116 -13.44 9.98 -6.65
N PHE A 117 -13.39 8.90 -7.43
CA PHE A 117 -14.50 8.50 -8.30
C PHE A 117 -15.62 7.78 -7.55
N ALA A 118 -15.29 6.92 -6.58
CA ALA A 118 -16.28 6.15 -5.84
C ALA A 118 -16.98 6.96 -4.74
N ARG A 119 -16.46 8.14 -4.36
CA ARG A 119 -17.04 9.02 -3.35
C ARG A 119 -16.91 10.49 -3.74
N PRO A 120 -17.96 11.14 -4.28
CA PRO A 120 -18.04 12.59 -4.18
C PRO A 120 -18.16 12.95 -2.69
N HIS A 121 -17.40 13.95 -2.28
CA HIS A 121 -17.37 14.47 -0.91
C HIS A 121 -18.76 14.84 -0.37
#